data_AF-A0A1E5T0Q9-F1
#
_entry.id   AF-A0A1E5T0Q9-F1
#
_cell.length_a   1.000
_cell.length_b   1.000
_cell.length_c   1.000
_cell.angle_alpha   90.00
_cell.angle_beta   90.00
_cell.angle_gamma   90.00
#
_symmetry.space_group_name_H-M   'P 1'
#
loop_
_entity.id
_entity.type
_entity.pdbx_description
1 polymer ?
#
loop_
_entity_poly.entity_id
_entity_poly.type
_entity_poly.pdbx_seq_one_letter_code
_entity_poly.pdbx_strand_id
1 'polypeptide(L)'
;MRGSNKLVVAVAILLIVGSCGKKNVPQNTFFYTFKVAIKKQITEPTIISGYYGQMNLYKGDFSVKNDSTGVSEKKPVPARYSILLYEARNKGAIDSAAYTKNEKQYYNLKKLKKASIEPKFEVVPNKSGFYQIDNNGTPYLVLICLNKKTGYFPGGVGTLPGLSSELKQLEMRVDNEATF
;
A
#
# COMPACT_ATOMS: atom_id res chain seq x y z
N MET A 1 -48.09 -17.85 -55.31
CA MET A 1 -47.72 -17.56 -53.90
C MET A 1 -46.34 -18.15 -53.59
N ARG A 2 -45.23 -17.42 -53.76
CA ARG A 2 -43.85 -17.94 -53.54
C ARG A 2 -42.84 -16.86 -53.06
N GLY A 3 -43.32 -15.78 -52.44
CA GLY A 3 -42.48 -14.66 -51.98
C GLY A 3 -42.25 -14.59 -50.46
N SER A 4 -43.18 -15.14 -49.67
CA SER A 4 -43.22 -14.90 -48.21
C SER A 4 -42.16 -15.69 -47.42
N ASN A 5 -41.76 -16.88 -47.89
CA ASN A 5 -40.81 -17.73 -47.16
C ASN A 5 -39.38 -17.20 -47.15
N LYS A 6 -38.94 -16.49 -48.19
CA LYS A 6 -37.58 -15.93 -48.23
C LYS A 6 -37.42 -14.73 -47.29
N LEU A 7 -38.48 -13.94 -47.14
CA LEU A 7 -38.50 -12.79 -46.23
C LEU A 7 -38.42 -13.21 -44.77
N VAL A 8 -39.17 -14.25 -44.39
CA VAL A 8 -39.18 -14.80 -43.02
C VAL A 8 -37.81 -15.37 -42.64
N VAL A 9 -37.15 -16.07 -43.56
CA VAL A 9 -35.80 -16.60 -43.34
C VAL A 9 -34.76 -15.48 -43.23
N ALA A 10 -34.87 -14.43 -44.05
CA ALA A 10 -33.96 -13.28 -43.98
C ALA A 10 -34.10 -12.51 -42.65
N VAL A 11 -35.33 -12.34 -42.15
CA VAL A 11 -35.60 -11.69 -40.86
C VAL A 11 -35.12 -12.55 -39.68
N ALA A 12 -35.27 -13.87 -39.75
CA ALA A 12 -34.78 -14.78 -38.72
C ALA A 12 -33.25 -14.78 -38.62
N ILE A 13 -32.53 -14.73 -39.75
CA ILE A 13 -31.07 -14.64 -39.76
C ILE A 13 -30.62 -13.30 -39.14
N LEU A 14 -31.25 -12.18 -39.51
CA LEU A 14 -30.95 -10.85 -38.96
C LEU A 14 -31.14 -10.76 -37.44
N LEU A 15 -32.16 -11.42 -36.89
CA LEU A 15 -32.41 -11.48 -35.44
C LEU A 15 -31.35 -12.31 -34.70
N ILE A 16 -30.84 -13.37 -35.31
CA ILE A 16 -29.77 -14.20 -34.72
C ILE A 16 -28.44 -13.44 -34.69
N VAL A 17 -28.10 -12.66 -35.74
CA VAL A 17 -26.86 -11.86 -35.75
C VAL A 17 -26.97 -10.66 -34.80
N GLY A 18 -28.16 -10.06 -34.64
CA GLY A 18 -28.42 -8.98 -33.69
C GLY A 18 -28.36 -9.39 -32.22
N SER A 19 -28.63 -10.66 -31.91
CA SER A 19 -28.57 -11.20 -30.54
C SER A 19 -27.15 -11.55 -30.08
N CYS A 20 -26.15 -11.54 -30.96
CA CYS A 20 -24.74 -11.76 -30.62
C CYS A 20 -24.02 -10.44 -30.25
N GLY A 21 -24.77 -9.45 -29.79
CA GLY A 21 -24.30 -8.11 -29.43
C GLY A 21 -24.20 -7.86 -27.92
N LYS A 22 -24.22 -8.90 -27.07
CA LYS A 22 -23.85 -8.72 -25.66
C LYS A 22 -22.35 -8.41 -25.60
N LYS A 23 -22.01 -7.14 -25.83
CA LYS A 23 -20.73 -6.56 -25.42
C LYS A 23 -20.55 -6.98 -23.96
N ASN A 24 -19.51 -7.77 -23.69
CA ASN A 24 -19.05 -8.01 -22.33
C ASN A 24 -18.97 -6.65 -21.65
N VAL A 25 -19.90 -6.36 -20.75
CA VAL A 25 -19.83 -5.18 -19.91
C VAL A 25 -18.51 -5.30 -19.16
N PRO A 26 -17.60 -4.30 -19.22
CA PRO A 26 -16.38 -4.36 -18.45
C PRO A 26 -16.77 -4.57 -16.99
N GLN A 27 -16.45 -5.74 -16.43
CA GLN A 27 -16.56 -5.91 -15.00
C GLN A 27 -15.48 -5.02 -14.41
N ASN A 28 -15.89 -3.88 -13.85
CA ASN A 28 -14.98 -3.07 -13.04
C ASN A 28 -14.55 -3.95 -11.87
N THR A 29 -13.28 -4.34 -11.85
CA THR A 29 -12.71 -5.04 -10.71
C THR A 29 -12.82 -4.13 -9.49
N PHE A 30 -13.71 -4.46 -8.56
CA PHE A 30 -13.89 -3.69 -7.33
C PHE A 30 -12.84 -4.12 -6.32
N PHE A 31 -11.97 -3.18 -5.93
CA PHE A 31 -11.03 -3.34 -4.83
C PHE A 31 -11.57 -2.58 -3.62
N TYR A 32 -11.55 -3.22 -2.46
CA TYR A 32 -11.85 -2.57 -1.18
C TYR A 32 -10.54 -2.29 -0.45
N THR A 33 -10.20 -1.00 -0.35
CA THR A 33 -9.14 -0.52 0.55
C THR A 33 -9.79 -0.11 1.87
N PHE A 34 -9.41 -0.76 2.97
CA PHE A 34 -9.86 -0.35 4.30
C PHE A 34 -8.92 0.71 4.87
N LYS A 35 -9.47 1.88 5.19
CA LYS A 35 -8.70 2.97 5.81
C LYS A 35 -8.86 2.91 7.32
N VAL A 36 -7.75 2.74 8.03
CA VAL A 36 -7.70 2.61 9.48
C VAL A 36 -6.92 3.79 10.05
N ALA A 37 -7.62 4.72 10.68
CA ALA A 37 -6.99 5.86 11.34
C ALA A 37 -6.94 5.65 12.85
N ILE A 38 -5.75 5.75 13.44
CA ILE A 38 -5.58 5.57 14.87
C ILE A 38 -5.93 6.85 15.62
N LYS A 39 -6.80 6.74 16.62
CA LYS A 39 -7.20 7.89 17.47
C LYS A 39 -6.00 8.39 18.28
N LYS A 40 -5.98 9.71 18.54
CA LYS A 40 -4.88 10.38 19.26
C LYS A 40 -4.65 9.82 20.67
N GLN A 41 -5.72 9.40 21.34
CA GLN A 41 -5.70 8.92 22.72
C GLN A 41 -5.09 7.52 22.86
N ILE A 42 -4.99 6.76 21.77
CA ILE A 42 -4.41 5.42 21.79
C ILE A 42 -2.88 5.57 21.78
N THR A 43 -2.25 5.23 22.89
CA THR A 43 -0.78 5.26 23.06
C THR A 43 -0.18 3.87 23.24
N GLU A 44 -1.03 2.86 23.39
CA GLU A 44 -0.69 1.45 23.60
C GLU A 44 -1.51 0.57 22.64
N PRO A 45 -1.01 -0.62 22.28
CA PRO A 45 -1.73 -1.54 21.40
C PRO A 45 -3.06 -1.97 22.02
N THR A 46 -4.11 -1.95 21.22
CA THR A 46 -5.46 -2.40 21.58
C THR A 46 -5.84 -3.71 20.87
N ILE A 47 -4.91 -4.25 20.08
CA ILE A 47 -5.00 -5.53 19.39
C ILE A 47 -4.23 -6.58 20.17
N ILE A 48 -4.63 -7.84 20.01
CA ILE A 48 -4.00 -8.99 20.70
C ILE A 48 -3.02 -9.76 19.80
N SER A 49 -3.07 -9.52 18.49
CA SER A 49 -2.21 -10.16 17.49
C SER A 49 -1.85 -9.18 16.38
N GLY A 50 -0.61 -9.24 15.89
CA GLY A 50 -0.11 -8.41 14.79
C GLY A 50 1.06 -7.53 15.18
N TYR A 51 1.13 -6.33 14.61
CA TYR A 51 2.25 -5.40 14.77
C TYR A 51 1.82 -4.09 15.40
N TYR A 52 2.67 -3.49 16.22
CA TYR A 52 2.49 -2.14 16.72
C TYR A 52 3.83 -1.43 16.89
N GLY A 53 3.82 -0.11 16.99
CA GLY A 53 5.02 0.67 17.27
C GLY A 53 4.85 2.12 16.90
N GLN A 54 5.96 2.87 16.86
CA GLN A 54 5.97 4.24 16.39
C GLN A 54 6.60 4.34 15.01
N MET A 55 6.05 5.22 14.19
CA MET A 55 6.69 5.68 12.97
C MET A 55 7.47 6.95 13.26
N ASN A 56 8.76 6.93 12.93
CA ASN A 56 9.70 8.02 13.20
C ASN A 56 10.36 8.51 11.90
N LEU A 57 10.39 9.83 11.74
CA LEU A 57 11.05 10.54 10.63
C LEU A 57 12.48 10.91 11.04
N TYR A 58 13.42 10.44 10.23
CA TYR A 58 14.82 10.80 10.26
C TYR A 58 15.09 11.70 9.05
N LYS A 59 15.34 12.99 9.30
CA LYS A 59 15.64 13.98 8.27
C LYS A 59 16.92 14.75 8.60
N GLY A 60 17.87 14.81 7.68
CA GLY A 60 19.17 15.47 7.85
C GLY A 60 20.22 14.56 8.47
N ASP A 61 21.26 15.17 9.05
CA ASP A 61 22.42 14.49 9.60
C ASP A 61 22.17 13.93 11.01
N PHE A 62 22.32 12.61 11.16
CA PHE A 62 22.24 11.85 12.40
C PHE A 62 23.61 11.31 12.86
N SER A 63 24.71 11.66 12.18
CA SER A 63 26.04 11.28 12.63
C SER A 63 26.33 11.87 14.01
N VAL A 64 26.90 11.05 14.89
CA VAL A 64 27.30 11.48 16.24
C VAL A 64 28.40 12.52 16.12
N LYS A 65 28.14 13.74 16.61
CA LYS A 65 29.16 14.78 16.67
C LYS A 65 29.77 14.80 18.07
N ASN A 66 31.05 14.47 18.13
CA ASN A 66 31.89 14.71 19.29
C ASN A 66 32.63 16.03 19.08
N ASP A 67 32.15 17.09 19.71
CA ASP A 67 32.83 18.38 19.73
C ASP A 67 33.17 18.81 21.15
N SER A 68 33.80 19.98 21.28
CA SER A 68 34.25 20.55 22.55
C SER A 68 33.11 20.83 23.55
N THR A 69 31.85 20.71 23.13
CA THR A 69 30.65 20.92 23.95
C THR A 69 29.97 19.61 24.38
N GLY A 70 30.48 18.45 23.92
CA GLY A 70 29.99 17.12 24.28
C GLY A 70 29.52 16.31 23.07
N VAL A 71 28.78 15.23 23.35
CA VAL A 71 28.14 14.39 22.32
C VAL A 71 26.78 14.98 21.98
N SER A 72 26.59 15.47 20.75
CA SER A 72 25.25 15.89 20.27
C SER A 72 24.66 14.83 19.34
N GLU A 73 23.49 14.32 19.72
CA GLU A 73 22.74 13.34 18.93
C GLU A 73 21.37 13.91 18.56
N LYS A 74 21.07 13.90 17.26
CA LYS A 74 19.78 14.35 16.75
C LYS A 74 18.73 13.28 17.03
N LYS A 75 17.63 13.65 17.69
CA LYS A 75 16.49 12.75 17.91
C LYS A 75 15.54 12.76 16.71
N PRO A 76 15.02 11.60 16.28
CA PRO A 76 13.99 11.55 15.26
C PRO A 76 12.67 12.15 15.80
N VAL A 77 11.79 12.52 14.88
CA VAL A 77 10.46 13.07 15.22
C VAL A 77 9.35 12.12 14.80
N PRO A 78 8.23 12.06 15.52
CA PRO A 78 7.09 11.23 15.10
C PRO A 78 6.60 11.57 13.69
N ALA A 79 6.34 10.55 12.88
CA ALA A 79 5.83 10.67 11.52
C ALA A 79 4.42 10.07 11.39
N ARG A 80 3.68 10.53 10.37
CA ARG A 80 2.26 10.19 10.18
C ARG A 80 1.94 9.75 8.75
N TYR A 81 2.94 9.28 8.03
CA TYR A 81 2.75 8.78 6.67
C TYR A 81 1.87 7.53 6.70
N SER A 82 0.97 7.39 5.73
CA SER A 82 0.13 6.20 5.64
C SER A 82 0.99 4.97 5.39
N ILE A 83 0.73 3.89 6.12
CA ILE A 83 1.28 2.56 5.88
C ILE A 83 0.34 1.84 4.93
N LEU A 84 0.84 1.45 3.76
CA LEU A 84 0.11 0.76 2.72
C LEU A 84 0.43 -0.74 2.79
N LEU A 85 -0.60 -1.56 3.04
CA LEU A 85 -0.47 -3.02 3.11
C LEU A 85 -1.03 -3.65 1.84
N TYR A 86 -0.17 -4.29 1.05
CA TYR A 86 -0.55 -5.00 -0.16
C TYR A 86 -0.48 -6.51 0.09
N GLU A 87 -1.38 -7.27 -0.53
CA GLU A 87 -1.31 -8.72 -0.49
C GLU A 87 -0.01 -9.25 -1.14
N ALA A 88 0.54 -10.33 -0.59
CA ALA A 88 1.82 -10.91 -1.04
C ALA A 88 1.88 -11.22 -2.54
N ARG A 89 0.75 -11.59 -3.16
CA ARG A 89 0.63 -11.83 -4.62
C ARG A 89 1.05 -10.64 -5.49
N ASN A 90 1.01 -9.42 -4.95
CA ASN A 90 1.32 -8.21 -5.69
C ASN A 90 2.82 -7.90 -5.73
N LYS A 91 3.69 -8.75 -5.16
CA LYS A 91 5.13 -8.48 -5.06
C LYS A 91 5.77 -8.13 -6.40
N GLY A 92 5.55 -8.95 -7.43
CA GLY A 92 6.12 -8.70 -8.76
C GLY A 92 5.69 -7.35 -9.37
N ALA A 93 4.42 -6.97 -9.18
CA ALA A 93 3.93 -5.69 -9.65
C ALA A 93 4.53 -4.51 -8.86
N ILE A 94 4.68 -4.65 -7.55
CA ILE A 94 5.33 -3.65 -6.67
C ILE A 94 6.79 -3.47 -7.05
N ASP A 95 7.54 -4.56 -7.18
CA ASP A 95 8.94 -4.53 -7.60
C ASP A 95 9.09 -3.87 -8.98
N SER A 96 8.20 -4.15 -9.92
CA SER A 96 8.20 -3.50 -11.25
C SER A 96 7.92 -1.99 -11.22
N ALA A 97 7.35 -1.49 -10.13
CA ALA A 97 7.08 -0.06 -9.91
C ALA A 97 8.21 0.64 -9.15
N ALA A 98 9.27 -0.08 -8.78
CA ALA A 98 10.43 0.47 -8.11
C ALA A 98 11.22 1.42 -9.03
N TYR A 99 11.84 2.43 -8.42
CA TYR A 99 12.80 3.31 -9.06
C TYR A 99 13.80 3.82 -8.01
N THR A 100 15.02 4.10 -8.44
CA THR A 100 16.08 4.59 -7.56
C THR A 100 16.22 6.10 -7.69
N LYS A 101 16.39 6.79 -6.55
CA LYS A 101 16.74 8.22 -6.49
C LYS A 101 17.66 8.43 -5.29
N ASN A 102 18.80 9.09 -5.49
CA ASN A 102 19.80 9.32 -4.44
C ASN A 102 20.15 8.02 -3.68
N GLU A 103 20.45 6.96 -4.43
CA GLU A 103 20.82 5.61 -3.91
C GLU A 103 19.72 4.90 -3.09
N LYS A 104 18.55 5.51 -2.94
CA LYS A 104 17.41 4.94 -2.22
C LYS A 104 16.35 4.44 -3.20
N GLN A 105 15.75 3.31 -2.86
CA GLN A 105 14.66 2.71 -3.64
C GLN A 105 13.31 3.28 -3.22
N TYR A 106 12.54 3.70 -4.20
CA TYR A 106 11.18 4.23 -4.06
C TYR A 106 10.22 3.47 -4.98
N TYR A 107 8.93 3.68 -4.80
CA TYR A 107 7.88 2.99 -5.54
C TYR A 107 6.87 3.97 -6.13
N ASN A 108 6.55 3.81 -7.41
CA ASN A 108 5.59 4.67 -8.10
C ASN A 108 4.15 4.22 -7.84
N LEU A 109 3.50 4.82 -6.84
CA LEU A 109 2.13 4.49 -6.45
C LEU A 109 1.11 4.80 -7.55
N LYS A 110 1.39 5.79 -8.42
CA LYS A 110 0.52 6.09 -9.56
C LYS A 110 0.58 4.98 -10.60
N LYS A 111 1.75 4.35 -10.81
CA LYS A 111 1.90 3.19 -11.70
C LYS A 111 1.13 1.98 -11.16
N LEU A 112 1.24 1.70 -9.86
CA LEU A 112 0.49 0.63 -9.20
C LEU A 112 -1.02 0.82 -9.34
N LYS A 113 -1.51 2.04 -9.03
CA LYS A 113 -2.93 2.37 -9.19
C LYS A 113 -3.44 2.18 -10.63
N LYS A 114 -2.66 2.59 -11.63
CA LYS A 114 -3.00 2.37 -13.05
C LYS A 114 -3.05 0.89 -13.44
N ALA A 115 -2.24 0.06 -12.80
CA ALA A 115 -2.25 -1.38 -12.95
C ALA A 115 -3.31 -2.08 -12.09
N SER A 116 -4.22 -1.32 -11.46
CA SER A 116 -5.24 -1.85 -10.54
C SER A 116 -4.65 -2.60 -9.34
N ILE A 117 -3.45 -2.21 -8.92
CA ILE A 117 -2.80 -2.73 -7.72
C ILE A 117 -3.00 -1.71 -6.61
N GLU A 118 -3.97 -1.97 -5.75
CA GLU A 118 -4.32 -1.13 -4.60
C GLU A 118 -3.96 -1.84 -3.28
N PRO A 119 -3.63 -1.09 -2.22
CA PRO A 119 -3.42 -1.69 -0.91
C PRO A 119 -4.73 -2.26 -0.37
N LYS A 120 -4.65 -3.38 0.35
CA LYS A 120 -5.79 -3.93 1.09
C LYS A 120 -6.16 -3.03 2.27
N PHE A 121 -5.14 -2.50 2.95
CA PHE A 121 -5.29 -1.59 4.09
C PHE A 121 -4.40 -0.36 3.92
N GLU A 122 -4.95 0.79 4.30
CA GLU A 122 -4.21 2.03 4.51
C GLU A 122 -4.30 2.38 6.01
N VAL A 123 -3.21 2.20 6.74
CA VAL A 123 -3.14 2.50 8.18
C VAL A 123 -2.49 3.87 8.37
N VAL A 124 -3.18 4.78 9.05
CA VAL A 124 -2.69 6.14 9.31
C VAL A 124 -2.29 6.26 10.78
N PRO A 125 -0.99 6.43 11.08
CA PRO A 125 -0.53 6.65 12.44
C PRO A 125 -1.16 7.89 13.09
N ASN A 126 -1.27 7.87 14.42
CA ASN A 126 -1.83 8.99 15.18
C ASN A 126 -0.82 10.17 15.26
N LYS A 127 -1.10 11.19 16.10
CA LYS A 127 -0.21 12.36 16.22
C LYS A 127 1.17 12.06 16.83
N SER A 128 1.30 11.01 17.63
CA SER A 128 2.57 10.56 18.19
C SER A 128 3.28 9.53 17.30
N GLY A 129 2.79 9.32 16.06
CA GLY A 129 3.33 8.32 15.15
C GLY A 129 2.98 6.89 15.54
N PHE A 130 2.17 6.69 16.57
CA PHE A 130 1.76 5.36 17.00
C PHE A 130 0.82 4.72 15.97
N TYR A 131 1.07 3.45 15.66
CA TYR A 131 0.25 2.64 14.79
C TYR A 131 0.09 1.21 15.35
N GLN A 132 -0.92 0.52 14.85
CA GLN A 132 -1.10 -0.91 15.05
C GLN A 132 -1.71 -1.53 13.79
N ILE A 133 -1.36 -2.78 13.51
CA ILE A 133 -1.80 -3.56 12.35
C ILE A 133 -2.16 -4.95 12.87
N ASP A 134 -3.45 -5.26 12.90
CA ASP A 134 -3.90 -6.65 13.04
C ASP A 134 -3.90 -7.28 11.64
N ASN A 135 -3.03 -8.27 11.45
CA ASN A 135 -2.93 -8.97 10.18
C ASN A 135 -3.58 -10.36 10.21
N ASN A 136 -4.15 -10.80 11.34
CA ASN A 136 -4.89 -12.06 11.49
C ASN A 136 -4.24 -13.25 10.74
N GLY A 137 -2.95 -13.48 10.95
CA GLY A 137 -2.19 -14.56 10.30
C GLY A 137 -1.88 -14.36 8.81
N THR A 138 -2.29 -13.25 8.19
CA THR A 138 -2.08 -12.97 6.77
C THR A 138 -0.79 -12.17 6.54
N PRO A 139 0.11 -12.62 5.65
CA PRO A 139 1.30 -11.86 5.31
C PRO A 139 0.97 -10.69 4.38
N TYR A 140 1.62 -9.54 4.62
CA TYR A 140 1.48 -8.34 3.79
C TYR A 140 2.83 -7.79 3.34
N LEU A 141 2.82 -7.17 2.16
CA LEU A 141 3.89 -6.31 1.68
C LEU A 141 3.61 -4.87 2.13
N VAL A 142 4.65 -4.13 2.50
CA VAL A 142 4.51 -2.82 3.13
C VAL A 142 5.27 -1.76 2.38
N LEU A 143 4.58 -0.64 2.16
CA LEU A 143 5.17 0.62 1.72
C LEU A 143 4.65 1.76 2.58
N ILE A 144 5.51 2.73 2.88
CA ILE A 144 5.15 3.99 3.51
C ILE A 144 4.84 5.01 2.40
N CYS A 145 3.64 5.57 2.43
CA CYS A 145 3.18 6.58 1.47
C CYS A 145 3.75 7.95 1.82
N LEU A 146 4.90 8.32 1.23
CA LEU A 146 5.49 9.64 1.44
C LEU A 146 4.61 10.75 0.86
N ASN A 147 3.95 10.47 -0.27
CA ASN A 147 2.93 11.30 -0.89
C ASN A 147 2.09 10.46 -1.87
N LYS A 148 1.06 11.07 -2.49
CA LYS A 148 0.13 10.39 -3.42
C LYS A 148 0.78 9.63 -4.59
N LYS A 149 2.06 9.88 -4.91
CA LYS A 149 2.79 9.27 -6.03
C LYS A 149 3.94 8.37 -5.60
N THR A 150 4.45 8.52 -4.37
CA THR A 150 5.71 7.93 -3.94
C THR A 150 5.52 7.09 -2.70
N GLY A 151 5.82 5.80 -2.83
CA GLY A 151 6.00 4.84 -1.74
C GLY A 151 7.46 4.67 -1.40
N TYR A 152 7.75 4.32 -0.17
CA TYR A 152 9.09 4.12 0.35
C TYR A 152 9.08 3.07 1.46
N PHE A 153 10.13 2.26 1.58
CA PHE A 153 10.38 1.47 2.78
C PHE A 153 11.90 1.22 2.85
N PRO A 154 12.54 1.37 4.03
CA PRO A 154 13.98 1.19 4.14
C PRO A 154 14.41 -0.21 3.68
N GLY A 155 15.40 -0.28 2.80
CA GLY A 155 15.92 -1.55 2.27
C GLY A 155 15.08 -2.21 1.17
N GLY A 156 14.04 -1.55 0.64
CA GLY A 156 13.15 -2.11 -0.37
C GLY A 156 11.78 -2.47 0.21
N VAL A 157 10.94 -3.19 -0.53
CA VAL A 157 9.55 -3.44 -0.13
C VAL A 157 9.54 -4.24 1.17
N GLY A 158 8.90 -3.69 2.20
CA GLY A 158 8.81 -4.35 3.49
C GLY A 158 7.93 -5.59 3.41
N THR A 159 8.18 -6.57 4.28
CA THR A 159 7.30 -7.74 4.44
C THR A 159 6.92 -7.85 5.91
N LEU A 160 5.63 -7.99 6.18
CA LEU A 160 5.08 -8.34 7.49
C LEU A 160 4.58 -9.78 7.42
N PRO A 161 5.28 -10.74 8.02
CA PRO A 161 4.79 -12.10 8.20
C PRO A 161 3.41 -12.14 8.89
N GLY A 162 2.62 -13.17 8.60
CA GLY A 162 1.35 -13.40 9.27
C GLY A 162 1.54 -13.73 10.76
N LEU A 163 0.86 -13.01 11.66
CA LEU A 163 0.83 -13.29 13.10
C LEU A 163 -0.61 -13.57 13.55
N SER A 164 -0.84 -14.70 14.19
CA SER A 164 -2.18 -15.14 14.63
C SER A 164 -2.39 -15.08 16.14
N SER A 165 -1.33 -15.20 16.95
CA SER A 165 -1.42 -15.25 18.41
C SER A 165 -0.28 -14.49 19.12
N GLU A 166 0.41 -13.63 18.38
CA GLU A 166 1.55 -12.87 18.87
C GLU A 166 1.37 -11.39 18.52
N LEU A 167 1.70 -10.54 19.48
CA LEU A 167 1.81 -9.11 19.29
C LEU A 167 3.29 -8.71 19.25
N LYS A 168 3.74 -8.17 18.12
CA LYS A 168 5.14 -7.83 17.90
C LYS A 168 5.35 -6.33 17.80
N GLN A 169 6.29 -5.81 18.58
CA GLN A 169 6.74 -4.44 18.43
C GLN A 169 7.60 -4.32 17.15
N LEU A 170 7.30 -3.31 16.34
CA LEU A 170 8.02 -2.95 15.14
C LEU A 170 8.06 -1.42 15.05
N GLU A 171 9.25 -0.84 15.16
CA GLU A 171 9.41 0.60 14.94
C GLU A 171 9.62 0.85 13.44
N MET A 172 8.80 1.72 12.84
CA MET A 172 8.93 2.10 11.44
C MET A 172 9.78 3.35 11.30
N ARG A 173 10.74 3.30 10.38
CA ARG A 173 11.65 4.41 10.10
C ARG A 173 11.36 5.00 8.73
N VAL A 174 11.29 6.32 8.67
CA VAL A 174 11.27 7.09 7.43
C VAL A 174 12.56 7.89 7.39
N ASP A 175 13.56 7.36 6.71
CA ASP A 175 14.93 7.87 6.67
C ASP A 175 15.36 8.22 5.25
N ASN A 176 14.40 8.46 4.35
CA ASN A 176 14.65 8.78 2.94
C ASN A 176 15.48 10.08 2.75
N GLU A 177 15.47 10.98 3.74
CA GLU A 177 16.26 12.22 3.78
C GLU A 177 17.33 12.23 4.88
N ALA A 178 17.62 11.09 5.51
CA ALA A 178 18.65 10.99 6.53
C ALA A 178 20.03 10.62 5.95
N THR A 179 21.07 11.10 6.65
CA THR A 179 22.43 10.55 6.65
C THR A 179 22.76 10.11 8.08
N PHE A 180 23.53 9.03 8.22
CA PHE A 180 23.93 8.44 9.50
C PHE A 180 25.45 8.40 9.59
#